data_AF-A0A016UWI9-F1
#
_entry.id   AF-A0A016UWI9-F1
#
_cell.length_a   1.000
_cell.length_b   1.000
_cell.length_c   1.000
_cell.angle_alpha   90.00
_cell.angle_beta   90.00
_cell.angle_gamma   90.00
#
_symmetry.space_group_name_H-M   'P 1'
#
loop_
_entity.id
_entity.type
_entity.pdbx_description
1 polymer ?
#
loop_
_entity_poly.entity_id
_entity_poly.type
_entity_poly.pdbx_seq_one_letter_code
_entity_poly.pdbx_strand_id
1 'polypeptide(L)'
;MFRPIREFMARKKCFDPVTSRDIEGVKIIDLKLRLGQPYVFQHSGTCEHLLIFHDLRLMERTDIQELERYPLVVYEKKGDVRCASCKRGYAAFVVEECERLPSPYMLFCDPCFREFFFLHGHKIGRFRAHPYMPINRFTIL
;
A
#
# COMPACT_ATOMS: atom_id res chain seq x y z
N MET A 1 9.86 0.00 21.34
CA MET A 1 8.92 -0.26 20.21
C MET A 1 8.04 0.97 20.07
N PHE A 2 8.06 1.63 18.91
CA PHE A 2 7.33 2.87 18.66
C PHE A 2 5.83 2.58 18.54
N ARG A 3 5.00 3.09 19.46
CA ARG A 3 3.56 2.78 19.57
C ARG A 3 2.70 4.01 19.92
N PRO A 4 2.86 5.14 19.22
CA PRO A 4 2.25 6.41 19.61
C PRO A 4 0.73 6.38 19.69
N ILE A 5 0.05 5.66 18.80
CA ILE A 5 -1.41 5.60 18.77
C ILE A 5 -1.92 4.77 19.96
N ARG A 6 -1.29 3.62 20.23
CA ARG A 6 -1.67 2.78 21.37
C ARG A 6 -1.49 3.52 22.71
N GLU A 7 -0.39 4.26 22.84
CA GLU A 7 -0.12 5.11 24.02
C GLU A 7 -1.12 6.27 24.13
N PHE A 8 -1.54 6.85 23.00
CA PHE A 8 -2.61 7.84 22.98
C PHE A 8 -3.93 7.23 23.47
N MET A 9 -4.33 6.08 22.95
CA MET A 9 -5.57 5.41 23.34
C MET A 9 -5.59 5.03 24.82
N ALA A 10 -4.50 4.49 25.35
CA ALA A 10 -4.40 4.11 26.76
C ALA A 10 -4.55 5.31 27.73
N ARG A 11 -4.22 6.52 27.29
CA ARG A 11 -4.36 7.75 28.10
C ARG A 11 -5.77 8.34 28.09
N LYS A 12 -6.64 7.93 27.15
CA LYS A 12 -7.97 8.52 26.96
C LYS A 12 -9.03 7.58 27.55
N LYS A 13 -9.88 8.13 28.41
CA LYS A 13 -10.98 7.37 29.06
C LYS A 13 -12.15 7.05 28.13
N CYS A 14 -12.16 7.59 26.90
CA CYS A 14 -13.25 7.39 25.94
C CYS A 14 -13.14 6.10 25.13
N PHE A 15 -12.03 5.37 25.26
CA PHE A 15 -11.87 4.08 24.60
C PHE A 15 -12.11 2.97 25.61
N ASP A 16 -12.83 1.95 25.16
CA ASP A 16 -12.92 0.69 25.87
C ASP A 16 -11.55 0.00 25.95
N PRO A 17 -11.37 -0.97 26.87
CA PRO A 17 -10.16 -1.77 26.95
C PRO A 17 -9.80 -2.37 25.59
N VAL A 18 -8.59 -2.06 25.12
CA VAL A 18 -8.05 -2.59 23.87
C VAL A 18 -7.12 -3.76 24.14
N THR A 19 -7.16 -4.76 23.26
CA THR A 19 -6.22 -5.88 23.27
C THR A 19 -5.27 -5.78 22.08
N SER A 20 -4.09 -6.39 22.20
CA SER A 20 -3.13 -6.49 21.10
C SER A 20 -2.62 -7.91 20.97
N ARG A 21 -2.49 -8.39 19.74
CA ARG A 21 -1.95 -9.71 19.40
C ARG A 21 -1.05 -9.59 18.17
N ASP A 22 -0.22 -10.59 17.94
CA ASP A 22 0.44 -10.75 16.65
C ASP A 22 -0.64 -10.88 15.55
N ILE A 23 -0.39 -10.28 14.39
CA ILE A 23 -1.29 -10.38 13.24
C ILE A 23 -1.10 -11.70 12.49
N GLU A 24 0.04 -12.39 12.69
CA GLU A 24 0.30 -13.67 12.05
C GLU A 24 -0.86 -14.64 12.32
N GLY A 25 -1.51 -15.09 11.24
CA GLY A 25 -2.66 -15.99 11.29
C GLY A 25 -4.00 -15.36 11.71
N VAL A 26 -4.07 -14.04 11.97
CA VAL A 26 -5.32 -13.33 12.29
C VAL A 26 -5.98 -12.81 11.01
N LYS A 27 -7.24 -13.19 10.78
CA LYS A 27 -8.05 -12.68 9.67
C LYS A 27 -8.99 -11.56 10.14
N ILE A 28 -9.48 -10.74 9.20
CA ILE A 28 -10.47 -9.69 9.50
C ILE A 28 -11.73 -10.28 10.14
N ILE A 29 -12.15 -11.48 9.72
CA ILE A 29 -13.33 -12.16 10.27
C ILE A 29 -13.16 -12.59 11.74
N ASP A 30 -11.92 -12.69 12.23
CA ASP A 30 -11.64 -13.05 13.62
C ASP A 30 -11.77 -11.83 14.56
N LEU A 31 -11.91 -10.63 14.00
CA LEU A 31 -12.02 -9.40 14.77
C LEU A 31 -13.42 -9.25 15.36
N LYS A 32 -13.49 -8.92 16.65
CA LYS A 32 -14.73 -8.39 17.24
C LYS A 32 -14.90 -6.95 16.78
N LEU A 33 -15.65 -6.78 15.69
CA LEU A 33 -15.87 -5.50 15.03
C LEU A 33 -16.72 -4.55 15.88
N ARG A 34 -16.33 -3.28 15.88
CA ARG A 34 -17.00 -2.16 16.54
C ARG A 34 -16.97 -0.99 15.58
N LEU A 35 -18.13 -0.53 15.16
CA LEU A 35 -18.22 0.58 14.22
C LEU A 35 -17.71 1.88 14.86
N GLY A 36 -16.95 2.65 14.09
CA GLY A 36 -16.40 3.94 14.50
C GLY A 36 -15.24 3.88 15.51
N GLN A 37 -14.93 2.71 16.07
CA GLN A 37 -13.78 2.53 16.95
C GLN A 37 -12.49 2.42 16.09
N PRO A 38 -11.41 3.15 16.44
CA PRO A 38 -10.13 2.98 15.77
C PRO A 38 -9.45 1.65 16.14
N TYR A 39 -9.01 0.93 15.12
CA TYR A 39 -8.13 -0.23 15.20
C TYR A 39 -6.72 0.18 14.74
N VAL A 40 -5.70 -0.45 15.32
CA VAL A 40 -4.30 -0.19 14.96
C VAL A 40 -3.67 -1.44 14.40
N PHE A 41 -3.22 -1.34 13.15
CA PHE A 41 -2.35 -2.33 12.54
C PHE A 41 -0.90 -1.84 12.61
N GLN A 42 0.02 -2.68 13.10
CA GLN A 42 1.44 -2.34 13.16
C GLN A 42 2.24 -3.17 12.16
N HIS A 43 2.84 -2.51 11.17
CA HIS A 43 3.71 -3.12 10.18
C HIS A 43 5.18 -2.96 10.57
N SER A 44 5.93 -4.06 10.58
CA SER A 44 7.38 -4.14 10.85
C SER A 44 7.82 -3.49 12.18
N GLY A 45 6.92 -3.35 13.15
CA GLY A 45 7.20 -2.81 14.49
C GLY A 45 7.46 -1.30 14.56
N THR A 46 7.42 -0.58 13.45
CA THR A 46 7.77 0.84 13.37
C THR A 46 6.71 1.70 12.66
N CYS A 47 5.78 1.09 11.92
CA CYS A 47 4.73 1.79 11.21
C CYS A 47 3.36 1.41 11.79
N GLU A 48 2.62 2.37 12.35
CA GLU A 48 1.24 2.16 12.78
C GLU A 48 0.27 2.72 11.73
N HIS A 49 -0.73 1.92 11.36
CA HIS A 49 -1.80 2.27 10.44
C HIS A 49 -3.14 2.21 11.18
N LEU A 50 -3.92 3.28 11.06
CA LEU A 50 -5.28 3.33 11.57
C LEU A 50 -6.24 2.66 10.60
N LEU A 51 -7.10 1.81 11.15
CA LEU A 51 -8.20 1.18 10.44
C LEU A 51 -9.49 1.52 11.18
N ILE A 52 -10.51 1.98 10.45
CA ILE A 52 -11.81 2.28 11.04
C ILE A 52 -12.88 1.63 10.17
N PHE A 53 -13.70 0.78 10.79
CA PHE A 53 -14.89 0.24 10.17
C PHE A 53 -16.02 1.24 10.40
N HIS A 54 -16.40 1.97 9.36
CA HIS A 54 -17.41 3.01 9.46
C HIS A 54 -18.82 2.52 9.20
N ASP A 55 -18.96 1.45 8.42
CA ASP A 55 -20.25 0.97 7.95
C ASP A 55 -20.29 -0.56 7.86
N LEU A 56 -21.49 -1.11 7.92
CA LEU A 56 -21.78 -2.53 7.70
C LEU A 56 -23.07 -2.67 6.90
N ARG A 57 -23.10 -3.68 6.03
CA ARG A 57 -24.31 -4.05 5.30
C ARG A 57 -24.54 -5.55 5.38
N LEU A 58 -25.80 -5.95 5.26
CA LEU A 58 -26.13 -7.36 5.10
C LEU A 58 -25.67 -7.84 3.71
N MET A 59 -25.26 -9.11 3.66
CA MET A 59 -24.88 -9.77 2.42
C MET A 59 -26.13 -10.01 1.58
N GLU A 60 -26.09 -9.53 0.34
CA GLU A 60 -27.16 -9.64 -0.65
C GLU A 60 -26.89 -10.83 -1.58
N ARG A 61 -27.93 -11.31 -2.27
CA ARG A 61 -27.81 -12.45 -3.21
C ARG A 61 -26.87 -12.17 -4.38
N THR A 62 -26.68 -10.90 -4.73
CA THR A 62 -25.77 -10.45 -5.80
C THR A 62 -24.31 -10.38 -5.37
N ASP A 63 -24.03 -10.52 -4.08
CA ASP A 63 -22.67 -10.50 -3.58
C ASP A 63 -21.95 -11.82 -3.81
N ILE A 64 -20.62 -11.76 -3.73
CA ILE A 64 -19.79 -12.97 -3.74
C ILE A 64 -20.08 -13.75 -2.45
N GLN A 65 -20.59 -14.98 -2.60
CA GLN A 65 -20.97 -15.82 -1.45
C GLN A 65 -19.80 -16.63 -0.88
N GLU A 66 -18.75 -16.84 -1.69
CA GLU A 66 -17.52 -17.52 -1.30
C GLU A 66 -16.71 -16.65 -0.34
N LEU A 67 -16.60 -17.05 0.93
CA LEU A 67 -15.85 -16.32 1.96
C LEU A 67 -14.37 -16.18 1.63
N GLU A 68 -13.79 -17.16 0.95
CA GLU A 68 -12.38 -17.22 0.56
C GLU A 68 -12.00 -16.13 -0.46
N ARG A 69 -13.00 -15.54 -1.14
CA ARG A 69 -12.78 -14.42 -2.06
C ARG A 69 -12.63 -13.08 -1.35
N TYR A 70 -12.92 -13.01 -0.06
CA TYR A 70 -12.71 -11.81 0.76
C TYR A 70 -11.31 -11.79 1.39
N PRO A 71 -10.72 -10.60 1.60
CA PRO A 71 -11.26 -9.27 1.31
C PRO A 71 -11.27 -8.92 -0.19
N LEU A 72 -12.31 -8.21 -0.63
CA LEU A 72 -12.43 -7.72 -2.00
C LEU A 72 -11.76 -6.34 -2.14
N VAL A 73 -10.93 -6.20 -3.18
CA VAL A 73 -10.41 -4.88 -3.58
C VAL A 73 -11.51 -4.15 -4.35
N VAL A 74 -12.28 -3.31 -3.66
CA VAL A 74 -13.36 -2.51 -4.27
C VAL A 74 -12.83 -1.23 -4.92
N TYR A 75 -11.72 -0.72 -4.42
CA TYR A 75 -11.05 0.45 -4.94
C TYR A 75 -9.55 0.34 -4.62
N GLU A 76 -8.72 0.58 -5.63
CA GLU A 76 -7.29 0.74 -5.48
C GLU A 76 -6.91 2.07 -6.10
N LYS A 77 -6.29 2.95 -5.29
CA LYS A 77 -5.80 4.21 -5.79
C LYS A 77 -4.57 3.94 -6.66
N LYS A 78 -4.75 4.03 -7.99
CA LYS A 78 -3.64 3.94 -8.93
C LYS A 78 -2.82 5.22 -8.91
N GLY A 79 -1.49 5.04 -8.92
CA GLY A 79 -0.46 6.05 -9.11
C GLY A 79 -0.63 7.31 -8.27
N ASP A 80 -0.05 7.38 -7.08
CA ASP A 80 0.07 8.67 -6.38
C ASP A 80 1.45 9.31 -6.52
N VAL A 81 2.46 8.50 -6.79
CA VAL A 81 3.83 9.00 -6.91
C VAL A 81 4.03 9.49 -8.33
N ARG A 82 4.30 10.79 -8.46
CA ARG A 82 4.71 11.41 -9.73
C ARG A 82 6.16 11.06 -10.03
N CYS A 83 6.46 10.92 -11.32
CA CYS A 83 7.82 10.74 -11.83
C CYS A 83 8.74 11.80 -11.23
N ALA A 84 9.86 11.36 -10.67
CA ALA A 84 10.82 12.23 -10.01
C ALA A 84 11.55 13.17 -11.00
N SER A 85 11.62 12.82 -12.29
CA SER A 85 12.16 13.64 -13.36
C SER A 85 11.15 14.68 -13.87
N CYS A 86 10.10 14.27 -14.57
CA CYS A 86 9.18 15.23 -15.22
C CYS A 86 8.09 15.81 -14.31
N LYS A 87 7.87 15.23 -13.13
CA LYS A 87 6.77 15.58 -12.18
C LYS A 87 5.35 15.49 -12.75
N ARG A 88 5.17 15.02 -13.99
CA ARG A 88 3.87 14.95 -14.69
C ARG A 88 3.32 13.52 -14.73
N GLY A 89 4.07 12.58 -15.31
CA GLY A 89 3.63 11.19 -15.40
C GLY A 89 3.60 10.49 -14.05
N TYR A 90 2.75 9.47 -13.91
CA TYR A 90 2.80 8.57 -12.76
C TYR A 90 4.02 7.66 -12.83
N ALA A 91 4.61 7.37 -11.68
CA ALA A 91 5.71 6.43 -11.56
C ALA A 91 5.29 5.03 -12.05
N ALA A 92 6.07 4.48 -12.96
CA ALA A 92 5.93 3.12 -13.47
C ALA A 92 7.09 2.23 -12.99
N PHE A 93 8.26 2.81 -12.76
CA PHE A 93 9.46 2.09 -12.35
C PHE A 93 10.10 2.76 -11.12
N VAL A 94 10.58 1.95 -10.18
CA VAL A 94 11.59 2.34 -9.20
C VAL A 94 12.94 1.90 -9.73
N VAL A 95 13.90 2.82 -9.75
CA VAL A 95 15.26 2.57 -10.22
C VAL A 95 16.25 2.81 -9.10
N GLU A 96 17.16 1.88 -8.92
CA GLU A 96 18.21 1.87 -7.89
C GLU A 96 19.55 1.43 -8.49
N GLU A 97 20.62 1.49 -7.70
CA GLU A 97 21.98 1.08 -8.10
C GLU A 97 22.48 1.79 -9.37
N CYS A 98 22.14 3.08 -9.53
CA CYS A 98 22.55 3.89 -10.67
C CYS A 98 23.33 5.13 -10.23
N GLU A 99 24.61 5.19 -10.59
CA GLU A 99 25.51 6.32 -10.28
C GLU A 99 25.07 7.64 -10.93
N ARG A 100 24.24 7.58 -11.97
CA ARG A 100 23.69 8.75 -12.65
C ARG A 100 22.51 9.39 -11.91
N LEU A 101 22.05 8.79 -10.81
CA LEU A 101 20.93 9.30 -10.02
C LEU A 101 21.42 10.12 -8.83
N PRO A 102 20.77 11.26 -8.51
CA PRO A 102 21.08 12.08 -7.33
C PRO A 102 20.63 11.47 -5.98
N SER A 103 19.94 10.33 -6.00
CA SER A 103 19.42 9.63 -4.82
C SER A 103 19.61 8.12 -4.99
N PRO A 104 19.80 7.34 -3.90
CA PRO A 104 19.99 5.88 -3.96
C PRO A 104 18.89 5.14 -4.76
N TYR A 105 17.68 5.70 -4.76
CA TYR A 105 16.60 5.30 -5.65
C TYR A 105 15.80 6.50 -6.13
N MET A 106 15.19 6.37 -7.30
CA MET A 106 14.25 7.34 -7.88
C MET A 106 13.15 6.65 -8.67
N LEU A 107 11.98 7.29 -8.74
CA LEU A 107 10.82 6.76 -9.46
C LEU A 107 10.61 7.48 -10.80
N PHE A 108 10.40 6.72 -11.87
CA PHE A 108 10.24 7.24 -13.23
C PHE A 108 8.91 6.81 -13.85
N CYS A 109 8.27 7.69 -14.60
CA CYS A 109 7.23 7.27 -15.54
C CYS A 109 7.88 6.54 -16.72
N ASP A 110 7.10 5.75 -17.47
CA ASP A 110 7.62 4.97 -18.60
C ASP A 110 8.38 5.82 -19.65
N PRO A 111 7.90 6.99 -20.08
CA PRO A 111 8.64 7.83 -21.04
C PRO A 111 10.00 8.29 -20.52
N CYS A 112 10.05 8.88 -19.31
CA CYS A 112 11.31 9.37 -18.74
C CYS A 112 12.28 8.22 -18.41
N PHE A 113 11.76 7.05 -18.04
CA PHE A 113 12.58 5.86 -17.84
C PHE A 113 13.27 5.45 -19.15
N ARG A 114 12.50 5.34 -20.25
CA ARG A 114 13.07 4.97 -21.56
C ARG A 114 14.10 5.99 -22.04
N GLU A 115 13.77 7.28 -21.96
CA GLU A 115 14.62 8.36 -22.45
C GLU A 115 15.93 8.49 -21.65
N PHE A 116 15.89 8.31 -20.33
CA PHE A 116 17.09 8.49 -19.50
C PHE A 116 18.00 7.25 -19.47
N PHE A 117 17.43 6.05 -19.55
CA PHE A 117 18.15 4.79 -19.35
C PHE A 117 18.44 4.01 -20.62
N PHE A 118 17.91 4.44 -21.77
CA PHE A 118 18.13 3.78 -23.05
C PHE A 118 18.51 4.78 -24.14
N LEU A 119 19.52 4.43 -24.94
CA LEU A 119 19.88 5.15 -26.15
C LEU A 119 19.65 4.22 -27.34
N HIS A 120 18.80 4.61 -28.28
CA HIS A 120 18.38 3.77 -29.41
C HIS A 120 17.87 2.37 -28.98
N GLY A 121 17.18 2.27 -27.83
CA GLY A 121 16.67 1.02 -27.30
C GLY A 121 17.70 0.16 -26.55
N HIS A 122 18.98 0.58 -26.50
CA HIS A 122 20.03 -0.10 -25.75
C HIS A 122 20.19 0.50 -24.36
N LYS A 123 20.22 -0.36 -23.34
CA LYS A 123 20.44 0.03 -21.94
C LYS A 123 21.78 0.76 -21.81
N ILE A 124 21.76 1.95 -21.21
CA ILE A 124 22.96 2.73 -20.93
C ILE A 124 23.24 2.83 -19.42
N GLY A 125 24.44 2.41 -19.02
CA GLY A 125 24.89 2.39 -17.63
C GLY A 125 24.37 1.20 -16.81
N ARG A 126 24.85 1.10 -15.58
CA ARG A 126 24.42 0.09 -14.61
C ARG A 126 23.28 0.65 -13.76
N PHE A 127 22.22 -0.15 -13.62
CA PHE A 127 21.07 0.12 -12.75
C PHE A 127 20.21 -1.14 -12.61
N ARG A 128 19.43 -1.20 -11.53
CA ARG A 128 18.29 -2.12 -11.34
C ARG A 128 16.99 -1.34 -11.41
N ALA A 129 16.00 -1.88 -12.10
CA ALA A 129 14.70 -1.25 -12.25
C ALA A 129 13.61 -2.29 -11.98
N HIS A 130 12.64 -1.91 -11.15
CA HIS A 130 11.50 -2.76 -10.78
C HIS A 130 10.20 -2.02 -11.09
N PRO A 131 9.13 -2.70 -11.51
CA PRO A 131 7.81 -2.08 -11.62
C PRO A 131 7.40 -1.49 -10.26
N TYR A 132 7.06 -0.20 -10.23
CA TYR A 132 6.60 0.48 -9.02
C TYR A 132 5.17 0.09 -8.66
N MET A 133 4.33 -0.07 -9.68
CA MET A 133 3.01 -0.69 -9.54
C MET A 133 3.06 -2.07 -10.20
N PRO A 134 2.44 -3.09 -9.61
CA PRO A 134 2.25 -4.35 -10.33
C PRO A 134 1.53 -4.02 -11.64
N ILE A 135 2.11 -4.44 -12.76
CA ILE A 135 1.38 -4.48 -14.03
C ILE A 135 0.27 -5.50 -13.78
N ASN A 136 -0.94 -5.02 -13.46
CA ASN A 136 -2.11 -5.89 -13.39
C ASN A 136 -2.32 -6.46 -14.80
N ARG A 137 -1.78 -7.65 -15.03
CA ARG A 137 -2.01 -8.50 -16.22
C ARG A 137 -3.49 -8.89 -16.40
N PHE A 138 -4.39 -8.42 -15.52
CA PHE A 138 -5.82 -8.73 -15.52
C PHE A 138 -6.72 -7.58 -15.97
N THR A 139 -6.18 -6.52 -16.56
CA THR A 139 -7.03 -5.53 -17.26
C THR A 139 -7.16 -5.93 -18.74
N ILE A 140 -7.81 -7.08 -18.96
CA ILE A 140 -8.53 -7.39 -20.20
C ILE A 140 -9.97 -7.67 -19.74
N LEU A 141 -10.81 -6.65 -19.87
CA LEU A 141 -12.23 -6.82 -20.19
C LEU A 141 -12.44 -6.07 -21.51
#